data_AF-T0ZBW5-F1
#
_entry.id   AF-T0ZBW5-F1
#
_cell.length_a   1.000
_cell.length_b   1.000
_cell.length_c   1.000
_cell.angle_alpha   90.00
_cell.angle_beta   90.00
_cell.angle_gamma   90.00
#
_symmetry.space_group_name_H-M   'P 1'
#
loop_
_entity.id
_entity.type
_entity.pdbx_description
1 polymer ?
#
loop_
_entity_poly.entity_id
_entity_poly.type
_entity_poly.pdbx_seq_one_letter_code
_entity_poly.pdbx_strand_id
1 'polypeptide(L)'
;MVYVADSALVTGKNLMAMREREIAFLSRLPENYGASGTAKTKAFTNEEWIEIGRISERTQSALYRASEQEEEIDGHPYRLVVYHSSQLDRRKEKSFQTELTKEQERIVKAAGLLGLQSFSCEADAKREAENFLEQFKDAFHHVTASVL
;
A
#
# COMPACT_ATOMS: atom_id res chain seq x y z
N MET A 1 16.40 -24.26 -20.99
CA MET A 1 15.91 -23.02 -21.65
C MET A 1 14.78 -22.48 -20.79
N VAL A 2 14.76 -21.18 -20.46
CA VAL A 2 13.71 -20.57 -19.63
C VAL A 2 12.78 -19.75 -20.52
N TYR A 3 11.49 -20.03 -20.45
CA TYR A 3 10.46 -19.33 -21.22
C TYR A 3 10.04 -18.03 -20.51
N VAL A 4 10.25 -16.89 -21.14
CA VAL A 4 9.84 -15.60 -20.57
C VAL A 4 8.54 -15.16 -21.22
N ALA A 5 7.51 -14.92 -20.42
CA ALA A 5 6.19 -14.52 -20.89
C ALA A 5 5.58 -13.43 -20.03
N ASP A 6 4.57 -12.74 -20.58
CA ASP A 6 3.79 -11.78 -19.82
C ASP A 6 2.87 -12.48 -18.79
N SER A 7 2.14 -11.67 -18.03
CA SER A 7 1.27 -12.15 -16.96
C SER A 7 0.06 -12.97 -17.45
N ALA A 8 -0.27 -12.97 -18.75
CA ALA A 8 -1.34 -13.81 -19.29
C ALA A 8 -0.96 -15.30 -19.28
N LEU A 9 0.34 -15.61 -19.14
CA LEU A 9 0.78 -16.98 -18.88
C LEU A 9 0.26 -17.51 -17.54
N VAL A 10 0.09 -16.66 -16.53
CA VAL A 10 -0.24 -17.08 -15.17
C VAL A 10 -1.74 -17.29 -15.02
N THR A 11 -2.21 -18.42 -15.54
CA THR A 11 -3.56 -18.95 -15.34
C THR A 11 -3.46 -20.43 -14.99
N GLY A 12 -4.40 -20.97 -14.21
CA GLY A 12 -4.32 -22.37 -13.75
C GLY A 12 -4.11 -23.38 -14.89
N LYS A 13 -4.82 -23.22 -16.02
CA LYS A 13 -4.66 -24.07 -17.20
C LYS A 13 -3.25 -23.98 -17.82
N ASN A 14 -2.72 -22.78 -17.95
CA ASN A 14 -1.40 -22.56 -18.55
C ASN A 14 -0.27 -23.05 -17.63
N LEU A 15 -0.41 -22.80 -16.33
CA LEU A 15 0.54 -23.27 -15.32
C LEU A 15 0.61 -24.81 -15.29
N MET A 16 -0.55 -25.48 -15.36
CA MET A 16 -0.61 -26.93 -15.50
C MET A 16 0.09 -27.41 -16.78
N ALA A 17 -0.20 -26.80 -17.93
CA ALA A 17 0.44 -27.16 -19.18
C ALA A 17 1.97 -26.96 -19.16
N MET A 18 2.46 -25.90 -18.50
CA MET A 18 3.90 -25.68 -18.31
C MET A 18 4.53 -26.76 -17.43
N ARG A 19 3.83 -27.20 -16.38
CA ARG A 19 4.27 -28.27 -15.49
C ARG A 19 4.31 -29.62 -16.19
N GLU A 20 3.24 -30.00 -16.89
CA GLU A 20 3.15 -31.27 -17.64
C GLU A 20 4.25 -31.41 -18.70
N ARG A 21 4.68 -30.28 -19.27
CA ARG A 21 5.73 -30.22 -20.28
C ARG A 21 7.13 -29.95 -19.69
N GLU A 22 7.23 -29.84 -18.37
CA GLU A 22 8.46 -29.52 -17.64
C GLU A 22 9.17 -28.27 -18.15
N ILE A 23 8.39 -27.26 -18.55
CA ILE A 23 8.91 -26.00 -19.07
C ILE A 23 9.19 -25.03 -17.92
N ALA A 24 10.45 -24.71 -17.69
CA ALA A 24 10.84 -23.61 -16.82
C ALA A 24 10.42 -22.27 -17.44
N PHE A 25 9.77 -21.40 -16.65
CA PHE A 25 9.32 -20.09 -17.12
C PHE A 25 9.59 -18.96 -16.12
N LEU A 26 9.57 -17.73 -16.62
CA LEU A 26 9.57 -16.49 -15.86
C LEU A 26 8.40 -15.63 -16.36
N SER A 27 7.49 -15.28 -15.45
CA SER A 27 6.37 -14.40 -15.75
C SER A 27 6.02 -13.57 -14.53
N ARG A 28 5.38 -12.42 -14.76
CA ARG A 28 4.86 -11.57 -13.69
C ARG A 28 3.59 -12.20 -13.11
N LEU A 29 3.61 -12.49 -11.82
CA LEU A 29 2.42 -12.92 -11.07
C LEU A 29 1.38 -11.78 -11.03
N PRO A 30 0.15 -12.00 -11.52
CA PRO A 30 -0.91 -11.01 -11.42
C PRO A 30 -1.32 -10.71 -9.97
N GLU A 31 -1.70 -9.46 -9.69
CA GLU A 31 -2.05 -8.99 -8.33
C GLU A 31 -3.36 -9.57 -7.77
N ASN A 32 -4.19 -10.18 -8.62
CA ASN A 32 -5.43 -10.83 -8.19
C ASN A 32 -5.19 -12.23 -7.58
N TYR A 33 -3.96 -12.77 -7.66
CA TYR A 33 -3.61 -14.01 -6.97
C TYR A 33 -3.32 -13.73 -5.49
N GLY A 34 -3.97 -14.47 -4.58
CA GLY A 34 -3.69 -14.36 -3.14
C GLY A 34 -2.21 -14.58 -2.81
N ALA A 35 -1.54 -15.48 -3.53
CA ALA A 35 -0.09 -15.71 -3.43
C ALA A 35 0.76 -14.44 -3.64
N SER A 36 0.33 -13.47 -4.46
CA SER A 36 1.04 -12.19 -4.63
C SER A 36 1.05 -11.40 -3.32
N GLY A 37 -0.09 -11.32 -2.65
CA GLY A 37 -0.23 -10.64 -1.36
C GLY A 37 0.60 -11.33 -0.27
N THR A 38 0.46 -12.65 -0.17
CA THR A 38 1.20 -13.46 0.83
C THR A 38 2.71 -13.33 0.66
N ALA A 39 3.22 -13.46 -0.57
CA ALA A 39 4.65 -13.34 -0.86
C ALA A 39 5.19 -11.95 -0.48
N LYS A 40 4.45 -10.89 -0.77
CA LYS A 40 4.84 -9.53 -0.37
C LYS A 40 4.89 -9.39 1.13
N THR A 41 3.85 -9.85 1.84
CA THR A 41 3.81 -9.81 3.31
C THR A 41 5.00 -10.53 3.90
N LYS A 42 5.27 -11.78 3.47
CA LYS A 42 6.45 -12.54 3.95
C LYS A 42 7.76 -11.83 3.66
N ALA A 43 7.94 -11.28 2.45
CA ALA A 43 9.15 -10.53 2.09
C ALA A 43 9.39 -9.31 2.99
N PHE A 44 8.33 -8.60 3.40
CA PHE A 44 8.45 -7.47 4.32
C PHE A 44 8.61 -7.91 5.78
N THR A 45 8.00 -9.02 6.20
CA THR A 45 8.08 -9.51 7.57
C THR A 45 9.42 -10.17 7.89
N ASN A 46 9.97 -10.95 6.97
CA ASN A 46 11.20 -11.73 7.22
C ASN A 46 12.47 -10.88 7.05
N GLU A 47 12.38 -9.72 6.40
CA GLU A 47 13.50 -8.82 6.11
C GLU A 47 14.70 -9.45 5.35
N GLU A 48 14.49 -10.61 4.73
CA GLU A 48 15.49 -11.33 3.92
C GLU A 48 15.62 -10.73 2.51
N TRP A 49 16.18 -9.51 2.46
CA TRP A 49 16.39 -8.77 1.22
C TRP A 49 17.82 -8.92 0.69
N ILE A 50 17.94 -9.16 -0.61
CA ILE A 50 19.18 -9.09 -1.37
C ILE A 50 19.22 -7.75 -2.10
N GLU A 51 20.22 -6.93 -1.81
CA GLU A 51 20.44 -5.65 -2.48
C GLU A 51 20.92 -5.88 -3.92
N ILE A 52 20.16 -5.39 -4.90
CA ILE A 52 20.50 -5.43 -6.34
C ILE A 52 21.21 -4.14 -6.75
N GLY A 53 20.88 -3.03 -6.10
CA GLY A 53 21.43 -1.72 -6.43
C GLY A 53 20.71 -1.04 -7.60
N ARG A 54 21.44 -0.26 -8.39
CA ARG A 54 20.87 0.54 -9.49
C ARG A 54 20.90 -0.24 -10.79
N ILE A 55 19.73 -0.40 -11.41
CA ILE A 55 19.62 -1.02 -12.75
C ILE A 55 19.80 0.02 -13.86
N SER A 56 19.46 1.28 -13.61
CA SER A 56 19.61 2.36 -14.59
C SER A 56 20.86 3.20 -14.31
N GLU A 57 21.57 3.55 -15.38
CA GLU A 57 22.77 4.41 -15.35
C GLU A 57 22.48 5.89 -15.05
N ARG A 58 21.20 6.29 -14.99
CA ARG A 58 20.82 7.68 -14.71
C ARG A 58 21.21 8.10 -13.29
N THR A 59 21.72 9.31 -13.16
CA THR A 59 21.92 9.99 -11.87
C THR A 59 20.56 10.09 -11.15
N GLN A 60 20.47 9.50 -9.95
CA GLN A 60 19.23 9.32 -9.15
C GLN A 60 18.26 8.22 -9.62
N SER A 61 18.76 7.14 -10.22
CA SER A 61 17.95 5.94 -10.45
C SER A 61 17.52 5.24 -9.16
N ALA A 62 16.39 4.52 -9.23
CA ALA A 62 15.88 3.71 -8.13
C ALA A 62 16.91 2.64 -7.73
N LEU A 63 17.04 2.45 -6.42
CA LEU A 63 17.74 1.29 -5.86
C LEU A 63 16.73 0.16 -5.76
N TYR A 64 17.14 -1.03 -6.18
CA TYR A 64 16.34 -2.23 -6.14
C TYR A 64 16.91 -3.21 -5.13
N ARG A 65 16.00 -3.90 -4.46
CA ARG A 65 16.28 -5.09 -3.66
C ARG A 65 15.26 -6.15 -4.02
N ALA A 66 15.61 -7.41 -3.83
CA ALA A 66 14.71 -8.54 -4.07
C ALA A 66 14.67 -9.49 -2.88
N SER A 67 13.55 -10.18 -2.73
CA SER A 67 13.39 -11.24 -1.74
C SER A 67 12.75 -12.44 -2.42
N GLU A 68 13.32 -13.62 -2.22
CA GLU A 68 12.81 -14.88 -2.74
C GLU A 68 11.77 -15.45 -1.77
N GLN A 69 10.65 -15.91 -2.32
CA GLN A 69 9.52 -16.44 -1.57
C GLN A 69 9.04 -17.74 -2.23
N GLU A 70 8.43 -18.61 -1.44
CA GLU A 70 7.76 -19.81 -1.93
C GLU A 70 6.27 -19.75 -1.57
N GLU A 71 5.43 -19.90 -2.59
CA GLU A 71 3.98 -19.89 -2.45
C GLU A 71 3.34 -20.95 -3.35
N GLU A 72 2.15 -21.38 -2.97
CA GLU A 72 1.33 -22.26 -3.79
C GLU A 72 0.37 -21.49 -4.69
N ILE A 73 0.26 -21.94 -5.94
CA ILE A 73 -0.78 -21.51 -6.88
C ILE A 73 -1.46 -22.77 -7.38
N ASP A 74 -2.78 -22.87 -7.18
CA ASP A 74 -3.59 -24.04 -7.54
C ASP A 74 -3.02 -25.36 -6.99
N GLY A 75 -2.55 -25.35 -5.74
CA GLY A 75 -2.01 -26.54 -5.04
C GLY A 75 -0.60 -26.95 -5.46
N HIS A 76 0.11 -26.06 -6.17
CA HIS A 76 1.44 -26.34 -6.69
C HIS A 76 2.44 -25.27 -6.24
N PRO A 77 3.64 -25.66 -5.76
CA PRO A 77 4.63 -24.70 -5.29
C PRO A 77 5.27 -23.96 -6.47
N TYR A 78 5.46 -22.66 -6.27
CA TYR A 78 6.17 -21.76 -7.17
C TYR A 78 7.13 -20.89 -6.39
N ARG A 79 8.30 -20.68 -6.99
CA ARG A 79 9.26 -19.68 -6.54
C ARG A 79 8.85 -18.31 -7.05
N LEU A 80 8.66 -17.39 -6.12
CA LEU A 80 8.30 -16.00 -6.40
C LEU A 80 9.45 -15.09 -5.99
N VAL A 81 9.70 -14.06 -6.80
CA VAL A 81 10.71 -13.04 -6.48
C VAL A 81 10.01 -11.71 -6.34
N VAL A 82 10.02 -11.17 -5.13
CA VAL A 82 9.45 -9.86 -4.82
C VAL A 82 10.52 -8.81 -5.06
N TYR A 83 10.27 -7.89 -5.99
CA TYR A 83 11.13 -6.74 -6.23
C TYR A 83 10.61 -5.50 -5.53
N HIS A 84 11.52 -4.76 -4.94
CA HIS A 84 11.21 -3.53 -4.23
C HIS A 84 12.10 -2.39 -4.72
N SER A 85 11.54 -1.19 -4.90
CA SER A 85 12.26 -0.02 -5.40
C SER A 85 12.18 1.14 -4.43
N SER A 86 13.31 1.80 -4.19
CA SER A 86 13.38 2.98 -3.29
C SER A 86 12.54 4.18 -3.79
N GLN A 87 12.20 4.22 -5.08
CA GLN A 87 11.27 5.23 -5.61
C GLN A 87 9.81 4.94 -5.22
N LEU A 88 9.41 3.67 -5.17
CA LEU A 88 8.05 3.30 -4.76
C LEU A 88 7.81 3.73 -3.31
N ASP A 89 8.79 3.55 -2.43
CA ASP A 89 8.73 4.00 -1.03
C ASP A 89 8.52 5.49 -0.93
N ARG A 90 9.35 6.27 -1.61
CA ARG A 90 9.26 7.73 -1.61
C ARG A 90 7.92 8.23 -2.14
N ARG A 91 7.34 7.53 -3.12
CA ARG A 91 6.01 7.90 -3.65
C ARG A 91 4.90 7.59 -2.65
N LYS A 92 4.94 6.43 -2.00
CA LYS A 92 3.96 6.06 -0.96
C LYS A 92 4.05 6.99 0.23
N GLU A 93 5.26 7.26 0.71
CA GLU A 93 5.50 8.22 1.80
C GLU A 93 4.94 9.60 1.45
N LYS A 94 5.26 10.14 0.27
CA LYS A 94 4.70 11.42 -0.18
C LYS A 94 3.18 11.41 -0.28
N SER A 95 2.60 10.33 -0.77
CA SER A 95 1.14 10.20 -0.88
C SER A 95 0.50 10.23 0.51
N PHE A 96 1.05 9.49 1.46
CA PHE A 96 0.57 9.45 2.84
C PHE A 96 0.72 10.81 3.52
N GLN A 97 1.87 11.47 3.38
CA GLN A 97 2.08 12.83 3.89
C GLN A 97 1.10 13.85 3.29
N THR A 98 0.79 13.70 2.00
CA THR A 98 -0.20 14.55 1.32
C THR A 98 -1.60 14.30 1.87
N GLU A 99 -1.95 13.04 2.13
CA GLU A 99 -3.23 12.65 2.72
C GLU A 99 -3.38 13.22 4.14
N LEU A 100 -2.35 13.08 4.99
CA LEU A 100 -2.30 13.68 6.32
C LEU A 100 -2.48 15.20 6.26
N THR A 101 -1.74 15.87 5.38
CA THR A 101 -1.81 17.34 5.25
C THR A 101 -3.20 17.79 4.81
N LYS A 102 -3.80 17.13 3.81
CA LYS A 102 -5.16 17.45 3.35
C LYS A 102 -6.21 17.21 4.42
N GLU A 103 -6.06 16.16 5.21
CA GLU A 103 -6.96 15.90 6.33
C GLU A 103 -6.85 16.99 7.39
N GLN A 104 -5.63 17.39 7.74
CA GLN A 104 -5.38 18.49 8.67
C GLN A 104 -6.03 19.79 8.19
N GLU A 105 -5.83 20.16 6.92
CA GLU A 105 -6.44 21.35 6.31
C GLU A 105 -7.98 21.28 6.37
N ARG A 106 -8.57 20.10 6.14
CA ARG A 106 -10.01 19.87 6.25
C ARG A 106 -10.52 20.08 7.67
N ILE A 107 -9.82 19.53 8.67
CA ILE A 107 -10.16 19.69 10.09
C ILE A 107 -10.08 21.16 10.50
N VAL A 108 -8.97 21.83 10.18
CA VAL A 108 -8.74 23.25 10.53
C VAL A 108 -9.80 24.14 9.90
N LYS A 109 -10.14 23.91 8.62
CA LYS A 109 -11.17 24.67 7.94
C LYS A 109 -12.55 24.44 8.58
N ALA A 110 -12.89 23.19 8.90
CA ALA A 110 -14.16 22.86 9.54
C ALA A 110 -14.25 23.45 10.96
N ALA A 111 -13.17 23.38 11.75
CA ALA A 111 -13.07 23.99 13.07
C ALA A 111 -13.23 25.52 12.99
N GLY A 112 -12.59 26.17 12.00
CA GLY A 112 -12.72 27.61 11.78
C GLY A 112 -14.15 28.02 11.41
N LEU A 113 -14.84 27.23 10.60
CA LEU A 113 -16.26 27.45 10.28
C LEU A 113 -17.16 27.27 11.51
N LEU A 114 -16.90 26.24 12.32
CA LEU A 114 -17.64 26.00 13.57
C LEU A 114 -17.43 27.14 14.57
N GLY A 115 -16.20 27.62 14.73
CA GLY A 115 -15.87 28.72 15.63
C GLY A 115 -16.47 30.08 15.24
N LEU A 116 -16.91 30.24 13.98
CA LEU A 116 -17.63 31.43 13.53
C LEU A 116 -19.15 31.36 13.79
N GLN A 117 -19.67 30.20 14.19
CA GLN A 117 -21.10 30.06 14.47
C GLN A 117 -21.44 30.65 15.83
N SER A 118 -22.54 31.40 15.87
CA SER A 118 -23.15 31.84 17.12
C SER A 118 -24.23 30.84 17.53
N PHE A 119 -24.20 30.44 18.80
CA PHE A 119 -25.18 29.55 19.39
C PHE A 119 -26.09 30.33 20.34
N SER A 120 -27.38 30.02 20.34
CA SER A 120 -28.35 30.68 21.23
C SER A 120 -28.18 30.28 22.69
N CYS A 121 -27.58 29.12 22.97
CA CYS A 121 -27.22 28.69 24.32
C CYS A 121 -25.95 27.83 24.33
N GLU A 122 -25.35 27.68 25.52
CA GLU A 122 -24.16 26.85 25.75
C GLU A 122 -24.42 25.36 25.43
N ALA A 123 -25.64 24.85 25.69
CA ALA A 123 -25.99 23.47 25.41
C ALA A 123 -25.96 23.15 23.90
N ASP A 124 -26.36 24.10 23.05
CA ASP A 124 -26.26 23.95 21.60
C ASP A 124 -24.81 23.95 21.12
N ALA A 125 -23.98 24.84 21.70
CA ALA A 125 -22.55 24.89 21.40
C ALA A 125 -21.83 23.58 21.77
N LYS A 126 -22.16 23.00 22.94
CA LYS A 126 -21.61 21.70 23.38
C LYS A 126 -22.02 20.56 22.45
N ARG A 127 -23.30 20.51 22.06
CA ARG A 127 -23.79 19.47 21.14
C ARG A 127 -23.08 19.53 19.78
N GLU A 128 -22.89 20.72 19.22
CA GLU A 128 -22.16 20.84 17.96
C GLU A 128 -20.65 20.56 18.11
N ALA A 129 -20.05 20.88 19.26
CA ALA A 129 -18.69 20.46 19.56
C ALA A 129 -18.56 18.93 19.62
N GLU A 130 -19.50 18.23 20.23
CA GLU A 130 -19.54 16.76 20.27
C GLU A 130 -19.74 16.17 18.86
N ASN A 131 -20.66 16.71 18.07
CA ASN A 131 -20.86 16.29 16.67
C ASN A 131 -19.59 16.45 15.83
N PHE A 132 -18.86 17.54 16.04
CA PHE A 132 -17.59 17.79 15.38
C PHE A 132 -16.52 16.76 15.76
N LEU A 133 -16.41 16.43 17.06
CA LEU A 133 -15.48 15.39 17.50
C LEU A 133 -15.83 14.02 16.91
N GLU A 134 -17.12 13.67 16.87
CA GLU A 134 -17.60 12.41 16.28
C GLU A 134 -17.29 12.34 14.78
N GLN A 135 -17.41 13.46 14.04
CA GLN A 135 -17.09 13.54 12.61
C GLN A 135 -15.62 13.19 12.32
N PHE A 136 -14.70 13.45 13.26
CA PHE A 136 -13.26 13.28 13.08
C PHE A 136 -12.65 12.24 14.02
N LYS A 137 -13.46 11.37 14.64
CA LYS A 137 -12.98 10.35 15.60
C LYS A 137 -11.98 9.36 15.01
N ASP A 138 -12.14 9.03 13.72
CA ASP A 138 -11.31 8.07 12.98
C ASP A 138 -10.23 8.77 12.14
N ALA A 139 -10.05 10.09 12.30
CA ALA A 139 -9.01 10.84 11.63
C ALA A 139 -7.62 10.42 12.14
N PHE A 140 -6.59 10.65 11.33
CA PHE A 140 -5.20 10.45 11.78
C PHE A 140 -4.77 11.47 12.85
N HIS A 141 -5.54 12.55 13.00
CA HIS A 141 -5.25 13.65 13.91
C HIS A 141 -6.11 13.56 15.17
N HIS A 142 -5.52 13.85 16.32
CA HIS A 142 -6.27 14.03 17.56
C HIS A 142 -6.93 15.41 17.59
N VAL A 143 -8.26 15.43 17.72
CA VAL A 143 -9.08 16.65 17.71
C VAL A 143 -9.69 16.86 19.09
N THR A 144 -9.65 18.09 19.59
CA THR A 144 -10.31 18.51 20.84
C THR A 144 -11.15 19.75 20.59
N ALA A 145 -12.21 19.92 21.37
CA ALA A 145 -13.11 21.06 21.30
C ALA A 145 -13.41 21.58 22.71
N SER A 146 -13.58 22.90 22.83
CA SER A 146 -13.90 23.59 24.08
C SER A 146 -14.89 24.71 23.82
N VAL A 147 -15.91 24.83 24.66
CA VAL A 147 -16.89 25.93 24.64
C VAL A 147 -16.45 26.96 25.67
N LEU A 148 -16.32 28.22 25.23
CA LEU A 148 -15.89 29.35 26.05
C LEU A 148 -17.07 30.21 26.51
#